data_AF-Q5Z890-F1
#
_entry.id   AF-Q5Z890-F1
#
_cell.length_a   1.000
_cell.length_b   1.000
_cell.length_c   1.000
_cell.angle_alpha   90.00
_cell.angle_beta   90.00
_cell.angle_gamma   90.00
#
_symmetry.space_group_name_H-M   'P 1'
#
loop_
_entity.id
_entity.type
_entity.pdbx_description
1 polymer ?
#
loop_
_entity_poly.entity_id
_entity_poly.type
_entity_poly.pdbx_seq_one_letter_code
_entity_poly.pdbx_strand_id
1 'polypeptide(L)'
;MSGSAFKAFKSRVEVAWSPKLVRGLPGTRRLHRHTLEAMSLRRCHRTVEHRTTPSLLGMLTQVKCLVVVETQEMYAARRQAEEDRRAPRPPLIVSHTRRRRGERPPQRRTRLKK
;
A
#
# COMPACT_ATOMS: atom_id res chain seq x y z
N MET A 1 9.66 -35.93 -5.08
CA MET A 1 8.25 -35.60 -4.72
C MET A 1 8.11 -34.87 -3.36
N SER A 2 9.08 -34.06 -2.92
CA SER A 2 9.10 -33.46 -1.56
C SER A 2 8.29 -32.17 -1.38
N GLY A 3 7.75 -31.58 -2.46
CA GLY A 3 7.06 -30.28 -2.40
C GLY A 3 5.59 -30.32 -1.95
N SER A 4 4.93 -31.48 -2.03
CA SER A 4 3.48 -31.59 -1.77
C SER A 4 3.12 -31.39 -0.30
N ALA A 5 3.82 -32.08 0.60
CA ALA A 5 3.58 -32.01 2.04
C ALA A 5 3.82 -30.61 2.61
N PHE A 6 4.92 -29.96 2.19
CA PHE A 6 5.24 -28.61 2.66
C PHE A 6 4.23 -27.56 2.17
N LYS A 7 3.75 -27.66 0.91
CA LYS A 7 2.69 -26.77 0.42
C LYS A 7 1.36 -26.99 1.15
N ALA A 8 1.01 -28.24 1.45
CA ALA A 8 -0.18 -28.58 2.23
C ALA A 8 -0.08 -28.13 3.70
N PHE A 9 1.12 -28.00 4.24
CA PHE A 9 1.35 -27.40 5.56
C PHE A 9 1.18 -25.88 5.50
N LYS A 10 1.85 -25.22 4.54
CA LYS A 10 1.75 -23.76 4.34
C LYS A 10 0.31 -23.28 4.11
N SER A 11 -0.53 -24.08 3.46
CA SER A 11 -1.95 -23.74 3.25
C SER A 11 -2.81 -23.82 4.53
N ARG A 12 -2.31 -24.45 5.59
CA ARG A 12 -2.99 -24.54 6.90
C ARG A 12 -2.52 -23.49 7.91
N VAL A 13 -1.46 -22.75 7.59
CA VAL A 13 -0.99 -21.67 8.47
C VAL A 13 -2.03 -20.56 8.44
N GLU A 14 -2.61 -20.24 9.60
CA GLU A 14 -3.57 -19.16 9.76
C GLU A 14 -2.88 -17.80 9.59
N VAL A 15 -2.73 -17.38 8.33
CA VAL A 15 -2.34 -16.01 8.00
C VAL A 15 -3.62 -15.23 7.72
N ALA A 16 -3.80 -14.10 8.38
CA ALA A 16 -4.83 -13.14 8.02
C ALA A 16 -4.35 -12.32 6.81
N TRP A 17 -5.18 -12.22 5.78
CA TRP A 17 -4.89 -11.45 4.58
C TRP A 17 -6.16 -10.77 4.09
N SER A 18 -5.97 -9.66 3.38
CA SER A 18 -7.06 -8.84 2.90
C SER A 18 -7.03 -8.73 1.36
N PRO A 19 -7.98 -9.34 0.63
CA PRO A 19 -8.14 -9.07 -0.79
C PRO A 19 -8.82 -7.73 -1.01
N LYS A 20 -8.30 -6.98 -1.98
CA LYS A 20 -8.89 -5.75 -2.49
C LYS A 20 -9.29 -5.93 -3.94
N LEU A 21 -10.56 -5.69 -4.26
CA LEU A 21 -11.00 -5.63 -5.65
C LEU A 21 -10.49 -4.33 -6.28
N VAL A 22 -9.56 -4.41 -7.23
CA VAL A 22 -8.95 -3.22 -7.85
C VAL A 22 -9.62 -2.88 -9.17
N ARG A 23 -10.10 -3.88 -9.90
CA ARG A 23 -10.74 -3.70 -11.21
C ARG A 23 -12.26 -3.70 -11.11
N GLY A 24 -12.89 -3.00 -12.06
CA GLY A 24 -14.34 -3.02 -12.23
C GLY A 24 -14.91 -4.41 -12.51
N LEU A 25 -16.16 -4.62 -12.08
CA LEU A 25 -16.97 -5.80 -12.43
C LEU A 25 -17.59 -5.80 -13.85
N PRO A 26 -17.87 -4.67 -14.54
CA PRO A 26 -18.50 -4.74 -15.85
C PRO A 26 -17.61 -5.46 -16.87
N GLY A 27 -18.22 -6.27 -17.72
CA GLY A 27 -17.50 -7.09 -18.72
C GLY A 27 -16.83 -8.36 -18.18
N THR A 28 -16.88 -8.62 -16.86
CA THR A 28 -16.34 -9.87 -16.30
C THR A 28 -17.29 -11.06 -16.43
N ARG A 29 -16.72 -12.27 -16.54
CA ARG A 29 -17.48 -13.54 -16.62
C ARG A 29 -18.41 -13.69 -15.42
N ARG A 30 -19.61 -14.23 -15.62
CA ARG A 30 -20.59 -14.50 -14.53
C ARG A 30 -19.99 -15.31 -13.39
N LEU A 31 -19.15 -16.30 -13.72
CA LEU A 31 -18.45 -17.12 -12.75
C LEU A 31 -17.55 -16.29 -11.82
N HIS A 32 -16.77 -15.34 -12.36
CA HIS A 32 -15.90 -14.48 -11.53
C HIS A 32 -16.73 -13.56 -10.62
N ARG A 33 -17.88 -13.08 -11.10
CA ARG A 33 -18.80 -12.29 -10.27
C ARG A 33 -19.33 -13.10 -9.08
N HIS A 34 -19.75 -14.34 -9.30
CA HIS A 34 -20.17 -15.23 -8.21
C HIS A 34 -19.02 -15.53 -7.23
N THR A 35 -17.81 -15.83 -7.72
CA THR A 35 -16.65 -16.08 -6.86
C THR A 35 -16.30 -14.84 -6.00
N LEU A 36 -16.35 -13.64 -6.58
CA LEU A 36 -16.13 -12.39 -5.82
C LEU A 36 -17.26 -12.11 -4.82
N GLU A 37 -18.51 -12.40 -5.20
CA GLU A 37 -19.66 -12.24 -4.32
C GLU A 37 -19.61 -13.20 -3.12
N ALA A 38 -19.17 -14.44 -3.32
CA ALA A 38 -18.91 -15.41 -2.25
C ALA A 38 -17.83 -14.91 -1.26
N MET A 39 -16.81 -14.21 -1.76
CA MET A 39 -15.80 -13.56 -0.92
C MET A 39 -16.21 -12.18 -0.38
N SER A 40 -17.48 -11.78 -0.55
CA SER A 40 -18.04 -10.48 -0.13
C SER A 40 -17.44 -9.24 -0.82
N LEU A 41 -16.79 -9.40 -1.98
CA LEU A 41 -16.19 -8.33 -2.80
C LEU A 41 -17.17 -7.81 -3.87
N ARG A 42 -18.29 -7.22 -3.43
CA ARG A 42 -19.35 -6.70 -4.33
C ARG A 42 -19.06 -5.34 -4.97
N ARG A 43 -18.21 -4.52 -4.35
CA ARG A 43 -17.85 -3.17 -4.83
C ARG A 43 -16.34 -3.05 -4.99
N CYS A 44 -15.92 -2.20 -5.93
CA CYS A 44 -14.50 -1.90 -6.16
C CYS A 44 -13.90 -1.22 -4.92
N HIS A 45 -12.59 -1.40 -4.74
CA HIS A 45 -11.77 -0.89 -3.64
C HIS A 45 -12.20 -1.31 -2.22
N ARG A 46 -13.17 -2.22 -2.10
CA ARG A 46 -13.51 -2.87 -0.84
C ARG A 46 -12.39 -3.82 -0.44
N THR A 47 -12.00 -3.76 0.82
CA THR A 47 -11.10 -4.70 1.49
C THR A 47 -11.94 -5.55 2.45
N VAL A 48 -11.66 -6.85 2.50
CA VAL A 48 -12.30 -7.80 3.44
C VAL A 48 -11.16 -8.57 4.09
N GLU A 49 -11.23 -8.93 5.36
CA GLU A 49 -10.21 -9.78 5.99
C GLU A 49 -10.65 -11.24 5.95
N HIS A 50 -9.73 -12.14 5.60
CA HIS A 50 -9.98 -13.58 5.53
C HIS A 50 -8.84 -14.35 6.20
N ARG A 51 -9.18 -15.50 6.80
CA ARG A 51 -8.20 -16.51 7.22
C ARG A 51 -7.83 -17.38 6.02
N THR A 52 -6.59 -17.84 5.97
CA THR A 52 -6.14 -18.78 4.93
C THR A 52 -6.88 -20.12 5.03
N THR A 53 -7.69 -20.43 4.01
CA THR A 53 -8.25 -21.76 3.78
C THR A 53 -7.95 -22.22 2.35
N PRO A 54 -7.79 -23.52 2.09
CA PRO A 54 -7.51 -24.01 0.74
C PRO A 54 -8.63 -23.63 -0.26
N SER A 55 -9.89 -23.58 0.19
CA SER A 55 -11.03 -23.18 -0.63
C SER A 55 -10.92 -21.71 -1.07
N LEU A 56 -10.56 -20.80 -0.16
CA LEU A 56 -10.35 -19.39 -0.49
C LEU A 56 -9.17 -19.18 -1.44
N LEU A 57 -8.07 -19.94 -1.27
CA LEU A 57 -6.93 -19.89 -2.19
C LEU A 57 -7.28 -20.33 -3.61
N GLY A 58 -8.14 -21.34 -3.75
CA GLY A 58 -8.68 -21.75 -5.05
C GLY A 58 -9.51 -20.66 -5.70
N MET A 59 -10.43 -20.05 -4.93
CA MET A 59 -11.24 -18.92 -5.38
C MET A 59 -10.37 -17.73 -5.81
N LEU A 60 -9.34 -17.39 -5.03
CA LEU A 60 -8.38 -16.34 -5.38
C LEU A 60 -7.65 -16.62 -6.69
N THR A 61 -7.19 -17.85 -6.88
CA THR A 61 -6.45 -18.24 -8.09
C THR A 61 -7.31 -18.01 -9.33
N GLN A 62 -8.61 -18.24 -9.22
CA GLN A 62 -9.58 -17.97 -10.27
C GLN A 62 -9.74 -16.47 -10.56
N VAL A 63 -9.75 -15.60 -9.54
CA VAL A 63 -9.97 -14.14 -9.69
C VAL A 63 -8.69 -13.30 -9.58
N LYS A 64 -7.51 -13.91 -9.70
CA LYS A 64 -6.19 -13.27 -9.48
C LYS A 64 -5.95 -11.99 -10.29
N CYS A 65 -6.58 -11.86 -11.46
CA CYS A 65 -6.42 -10.70 -12.33
C CYS A 65 -7.26 -9.48 -11.89
N LEU A 66 -8.22 -9.68 -10.97
CA LEU A 66 -9.15 -8.63 -10.51
C LEU A 66 -8.79 -8.10 -9.11
N VAL A 67 -8.12 -8.93 -8.33
CA VAL A 67 -7.88 -8.73 -6.89
C VAL A 67 -6.40 -8.59 -6.62
N VAL A 68 -6.05 -7.66 -5.73
CA VAL A 68 -4.73 -7.59 -5.11
C VAL A 68 -4.85 -8.13 -3.70
N VAL A 69 -3.94 -9.01 -3.30
CA VAL A 69 -3.92 -9.64 -1.97
C VAL A 69 -2.75 -9.08 -1.18
N GLU A 70 -3.02 -8.58 0.02
CA GLU A 70 -2.04 -8.11 0.99
C GLU A 70 -2.15 -8.95 2.27
N THR A 71 -1.04 -9.26 2.94
CA THR A 71 -1.11 -9.81 4.30
C THR A 71 -1.52 -8.72 5.29
N GLN A 72 -2.00 -9.11 6.46
CA GLN A 72 -2.42 -8.14 7.48
C GLN A 72 -1.28 -7.19 7.88
N GLU A 73 -0.06 -7.70 8.02
CA GLU A 73 1.12 -6.90 8.33
C GLU A 73 1.41 -5.87 7.23
N MET A 74 1.32 -6.29 5.96
CA MET A 74 1.50 -5.38 4.82
C MET A 74 0.42 -4.30 4.78
N TYR A 75 -0.83 -4.67 5.07
CA TYR A 75 -1.95 -3.73 5.14
C TYR A 75 -1.74 -2.70 6.25
N ALA A 76 -1.34 -3.14 7.45
CA ALA A 76 -1.06 -2.28 8.59
C ALA A 76 0.11 -1.32 8.31
N ALA A 77 1.22 -1.82 7.73
CA ALA A 77 2.35 -1.00 7.35
C ALA A 77 1.96 0.06 6.29
N ARG A 78 1.16 -0.33 5.29
CA ARG A 78 0.62 0.61 4.28
C ARG A 78 -0.26 1.68 4.92
N ARG A 79 -1.14 1.28 5.85
CA ARG A 79 -2.02 2.19 6.59
C ARG A 79 -1.23 3.20 7.44
N GLN A 80 -0.22 2.74 8.17
CA GLN A 80 0.66 3.61 8.94
C GLN A 80 1.39 4.62 8.05
N ALA A 81 1.97 4.17 6.94
CA ALA A 81 2.66 5.06 6.01
C ALA A 81 1.71 6.09 5.35
N GLU A 82 0.45 5.71 5.08
CA GLU A 82 -0.58 6.64 4.62
C GLU A 82 -0.95 7.67 5.70
N GLU A 83 -1.03 7.24 6.96
CA GLU A 83 -1.30 8.12 8.11
C GLU A 83 -0.14 9.11 8.34
N ASP A 84 1.10 8.63 8.35
CA ASP A 84 2.31 9.47 8.46
C ASP A 84 2.40 10.46 7.30
N ARG A 85 2.01 10.05 6.09
CA ARG A 85 1.98 10.93 4.91
C ARG A 85 0.87 11.97 4.99
N ARG A 86 -0.28 11.63 5.58
CA ARG A 86 -1.43 12.53 5.79
C ARG A 86 -1.26 13.42 7.00
N ALA A 87 -0.39 13.06 7.94
CA ALA A 87 -0.11 13.83 9.13
C ALA A 87 0.26 15.27 8.74
N PRO A 88 -0.28 16.28 9.45
CA PRO A 88 0.06 17.67 9.19
C PRO A 88 1.56 17.89 9.25
N ARG A 89 2.14 18.42 8.18
CA ARG A 89 3.56 18.82 8.17
C ARG A 89 3.69 20.11 8.96
N PRO A 90 4.79 20.32 9.71
CA PRO A 90 5.03 21.58 10.37
C PRO A 90 5.02 22.73 9.34
N PRO A 91 4.52 23.91 9.73
CA PRO A 91 4.43 25.05 8.83
C PRO A 91 5.83 25.48 8.36
N LEU A 92 5.92 25.91 7.11
CA LEU A 92 7.14 26.52 6.58
C LEU A 92 7.24 27.96 7.10
N ILE A 93 8.09 28.19 8.10
CA ILE A 93 8.35 29.53 8.65
C ILE A 93 9.37 30.24 7.76
N VAL A 94 8.92 31.15 6.91
CA VAL A 94 9.78 31.98 6.05
C VAL A 94 10.08 33.31 6.75
N SER A 95 11.33 33.51 7.17
CA SER A 95 11.79 34.78 7.73
C SER A 95 12.46 35.62 6.64
N HIS A 96 11.77 36.64 6.12
CA HIS A 96 12.39 37.60 5.21
C HIS A 96 13.15 38.66 6.01
N THR A 97 14.47 38.56 6.06
CA THR A 97 15.31 39.69 6.47
C THR A 97 15.17 40.78 5.41
N ARG A 98 14.46 41.87 5.72
CA ARG A 98 14.50 43.08 4.89
C ARG A 98 15.94 43.54 4.83
N ARG A 99 16.58 43.40 3.68
CA ARG A 99 17.91 43.96 3.42
C ARG A 99 17.84 45.46 3.70
N ARG A 100 18.47 45.95 4.77
CA ARG A 100 18.54 47.39 5.07
C ARG A 100 19.15 48.09 3.86
N ARG A 101 18.43 49.07 3.28
CA ARG A 101 19.00 49.96 2.25
C ARG A 101 20.20 50.67 2.90
N GLY A 102 21.42 50.33 2.47
CA GLY A 102 22.65 51.00 2.93
C GLY A 102 23.76 50.07 3.43
N GLU A 103 23.47 48.81 3.80
CA GLU A 103 24.53 47.87 4.20
C GLU A 103 25.17 47.26 2.95
N ARG A 104 26.38 47.73 2.61
CA ARG A 104 27.25 47.06 1.63
C ARG A 104 27.64 45.70 2.22
N PRO A 105 27.53 44.59 1.45
CA PRO A 105 28.04 43.31 1.92
C PRO A 105 29.54 43.45 2.21
N PRO A 106 30.06 42.82 3.29
CA PRO A 106 31.48 42.88 3.60
C PRO A 106 32.27 42.37 2.40
N GLN A 107 33.19 43.18 1.89
CA GLN A 107 34.07 42.77 0.81
C GLN A 107 34.85 41.54 1.29
N ARG A 108 34.67 40.41 0.58
CA ARG A 108 35.52 39.23 0.75
C ARG A 108 36.96 39.69 0.55
N ARG A 109 37.69 39.90 1.66
CA ARG A 109 39.13 40.02 1.65
C ARG A 109 39.69 38.67 1.23
N THR A 110 39.83 38.46 -0.08
CA THR A 110 40.71 37.41 -0.57
C THR A 110 42.12 37.78 -0.11
N ARG A 111 42.59 37.09 0.94
CA ARG A 111 44.01 37.09 1.29
C ARG A 111 44.74 36.49 0.10
N LEU A 112 45.37 37.34 -0.71
CA LEU A 112 46.38 36.93 -1.66
C LEU A 112 47.54 36.37 -0.81
N LYS A 113 47.70 35.04 -0.79
CA LYS A 113 48.90 34.40 -0.24
C LYS A 113 50.07 34.81 -1.12
N LYS A 114 51.00 35.58 -0.56
CA LYS A 114 52.38 35.72 -1.05
C LYS A 114 53.25 34.72 -0.31
#